data_AF-A0A7Y9IBU5-F1
#
_entry.id   AF-A0A7Y9IBU5-F1
#
_cell.length_a   1.000
_cell.length_b   1.000
_cell.length_c   1.000
_cell.angle_alpha   90.00
_cell.angle_beta   90.00
_cell.angle_gamma   90.00
#
_symmetry.space_group_name_H-M   'P 1'
#
loop_
_entity.id
_entity.type
_entity.pdbx_description
1 polymer ?
#
loop_
_entity_poly.entity_id
_entity_poly.type
_entity_poly.pdbx_seq_one_letter_code
_entity_poly.pdbx_strand_id
1 'polypeptide(L)'
;MNSPRNVGSRVRTRLTRSARGRLEPWRERGVRLLWALRINRPESQRPLPLVQVDVKNPVPGWALRLAGLGLGTACLLLLWPALPLLVLTAAMLLLWLLRPGGVAVAAYTALIGIGVLVQPDPWAPAGFVATALVHLLVALSCLLGSAGWSARFEASTLRPLLLRWLVIQAGVQAFGLLGRWIGTLQLALPALPLLAGAVLVGFAVWLFPRIAGRQDGPRRS
;
A
#
# COMPACT_ATOMS: atom_id res chain seq x y z
N MET A 1 8.66 88.03 21.34
CA MET A 1 9.35 86.89 20.70
C MET A 1 9.45 85.79 21.73
N ASN A 2 8.56 84.81 21.61
CA ASN A 2 8.40 83.66 22.51
C ASN A 2 9.16 82.46 21.90
N SER A 3 9.93 81.73 22.71
CA SER A 3 10.33 80.37 22.36
C SER A 3 10.14 79.45 23.58
N PRO A 4 9.21 78.47 23.51
CA PRO A 4 8.81 77.65 24.64
C PRO A 4 9.78 76.50 24.90
N ARG A 5 10.03 76.27 26.19
CA ARG A 5 10.78 75.13 26.75
C ARG A 5 10.06 73.82 26.44
N ASN A 6 10.75 72.91 25.76
CA ASN A 6 10.25 71.58 25.42
C ASN A 6 10.50 70.61 26.59
N VAL A 7 9.44 70.29 27.35
CA VAL A 7 9.44 69.32 28.44
C VAL A 7 9.15 67.93 27.84
N GLY A 8 10.21 67.22 27.47
CA GLY A 8 10.14 65.83 27.03
C GLY A 8 10.06 64.87 28.21
N SER A 9 8.84 64.39 28.50
CA SER A 9 8.51 63.41 29.52
C SER A 9 9.16 62.04 29.23
N ARG A 10 10.09 61.61 30.09
CA ARG A 10 10.62 60.24 30.13
C ARG A 10 9.61 59.31 30.80
N VAL A 11 8.67 58.78 30.04
CA VAL A 11 7.85 57.64 30.46
C VAL A 11 8.64 56.36 30.20
N ARG A 12 9.38 55.88 31.22
CA ARG A 12 9.96 54.54 31.25
C ARG A 12 8.83 53.52 31.47
N THR A 13 8.30 52.98 30.39
CA THR A 13 7.42 51.80 30.41
C THR A 13 8.22 50.58 30.88
N ARG A 14 8.09 50.26 32.17
CA ARG A 14 8.61 49.05 32.80
C ARG A 14 7.71 47.87 32.40
N LEU A 15 7.86 47.39 31.16
CA LEU A 15 7.18 46.18 30.69
C LEU A 15 7.79 44.94 31.37
N THR A 16 7.09 44.50 32.41
CA THR A 16 6.92 43.14 32.92
C THR A 16 7.80 42.05 32.28
N ARG A 17 8.92 41.76 32.95
CA ARG A 17 9.87 40.68 32.65
C ARG A 17 9.37 39.26 33.01
N SER A 18 8.13 39.09 33.49
CA SER A 18 7.67 37.83 34.15
C SER A 18 6.91 36.84 33.27
N ALA A 19 6.63 37.16 32.00
CA ALA A 19 5.92 36.24 31.09
C ALA A 19 6.84 35.50 30.09
N ARG A 20 8.09 35.95 29.90
CA ARG A 20 9.01 35.35 28.90
C ARG A 20 9.64 34.03 29.36
N GLY A 21 9.86 33.84 30.66
CA GLY A 21 10.57 32.66 31.20
C GLY A 21 9.76 31.36 31.27
N ARG A 22 8.44 31.39 31.03
CA ARG A 22 7.58 30.19 31.09
C ARG A 22 7.36 29.48 29.74
N LEU A 23 7.68 30.14 28.63
CA LEU A 23 7.53 29.58 27.27
C LEU A 23 8.83 29.03 26.69
N GLU A 24 9.98 29.41 27.27
CA GLU A 24 11.31 28.94 26.87
C GLU A 24 11.49 27.41 26.91
N PRO A 25 11.06 26.67 27.96
CA PRO A 25 11.28 25.21 28.00
C PRO A 25 10.44 24.46 26.97
N TRP A 26 9.27 24.98 26.60
CA TRP A 26 8.41 24.40 25.57
C TRP A 26 8.95 24.62 24.17
N ARG A 27 9.54 25.81 23.93
CA ARG A 27 10.18 26.12 22.66
C ARG A 27 11.43 25.28 22.44
N GLU A 28 12.25 25.08 23.48
CA GLU A 28 13.41 24.19 23.40
C GLU A 28 13.02 22.72 23.20
N ARG A 29 11.98 22.23 23.87
CA ARG A 29 11.47 20.87 23.64
C ARG A 29 10.94 20.72 22.21
N GLY A 30 10.17 21.69 21.71
CA GLY A 30 9.67 21.67 20.33
C GLY A 30 10.80 21.70 19.29
N VAL A 31 11.83 22.52 19.50
CA VAL A 31 13.01 22.57 18.62
C VAL A 31 13.81 21.27 18.67
N ARG A 32 14.00 20.67 19.85
CA ARG A 32 14.67 19.36 19.98
C ARG A 32 13.87 18.23 19.34
N LEU A 33 12.54 18.25 19.44
CA LEU A 33 11.66 17.25 18.81
C LEU A 33 11.66 17.40 17.28
N LEU A 34 11.61 18.64 16.78
CA LEU A 34 11.76 18.94 15.34
C LEU A 34 13.14 18.55 14.82
N TRP A 35 14.20 18.78 15.61
CA TRP A 35 15.55 18.34 15.26
C TRP A 35 15.71 16.83 15.32
N ALA A 36 15.12 16.15 16.31
CA ALA A 36 15.10 14.69 16.39
C ALA A 36 14.31 14.09 15.20
N LEU A 37 13.19 14.68 14.80
CA LEU A 37 12.45 14.30 13.60
C LEU A 37 13.20 14.62 12.29
N ARG A 38 14.10 15.62 12.30
CA ARG A 38 14.93 15.98 11.15
C ARG A 38 16.18 15.10 11.03
N ILE A 39 16.80 14.73 12.15
CA ILE A 39 17.99 13.85 12.22
C ILE A 39 17.59 12.38 12.03
N ASN A 40 16.46 11.93 12.58
CA ASN A 40 15.91 10.60 12.34
C ASN A 40 15.10 10.49 11.04
N ARG A 41 15.35 11.38 10.07
CA ARG A 41 14.86 11.14 8.72
C ARG A 41 15.54 9.86 8.23
N PRO A 42 14.77 8.82 7.87
CA PRO A 42 15.36 7.58 7.38
C PRO A 42 16.32 7.94 6.25
N GLU A 43 17.46 7.29 6.23
CA GLU A 43 18.58 7.54 5.32
C GLU A 43 18.17 7.49 3.82
N SER A 44 16.98 6.94 3.55
CA SER A 44 16.22 7.04 2.30
C SER A 44 15.86 8.46 1.84
N GLN A 45 16.08 9.51 2.64
CA GLN A 45 15.82 10.91 2.27
C GLN A 45 17.08 11.71 1.90
N ARG A 46 18.28 11.08 1.87
CA ARG A 46 19.42 11.71 1.19
C ARG A 46 19.06 11.84 -0.30
N PRO A 47 19.21 13.02 -0.93
CA PRO A 47 18.97 13.15 -2.36
C PRO A 47 19.95 12.21 -3.07
N LEU A 48 19.43 11.08 -3.55
CA LEU A 48 20.19 10.16 -4.38
C LEU A 48 20.62 10.92 -5.64
N PRO A 49 21.82 10.64 -6.18
CA PRO A 49 22.24 11.22 -7.46
C PRO A 49 21.11 11.05 -8.48
N LEU A 50 20.75 12.14 -9.17
CA LEU A 50 19.75 12.09 -10.23
C LEU A 50 20.32 11.25 -11.39
N VAL A 51 20.12 9.94 -11.32
CA VAL A 51 20.40 9.03 -12.43
C VAL A 51 19.22 9.16 -13.38
N GLN A 52 19.41 9.93 -14.46
CA GLN A 52 18.48 9.94 -15.57
C GLN A 52 18.62 8.60 -16.31
N VAL A 53 17.74 7.66 -15.98
CA VAL A 53 17.61 6.42 -16.75
C VAL A 53 16.71 6.73 -17.94
N ASP A 54 17.24 6.57 -19.15
CA ASP A 54 16.44 6.70 -20.36
C ASP A 54 15.53 5.48 -20.50
N VAL A 55 14.21 5.71 -20.44
CA VAL A 55 13.19 4.65 -20.42
C VAL A 55 12.62 4.52 -21.82
N LYS A 56 12.89 3.39 -22.49
CA LYS A 56 12.30 3.10 -23.80
C LYS A 56 10.82 2.70 -23.63
N ASN A 57 9.92 3.37 -24.34
CA ASN A 57 8.47 3.15 -24.28
C ASN A 57 7.89 3.26 -22.86
N PRO A 58 7.91 4.47 -22.26
CA PRO A 58 7.46 4.67 -20.89
C PRO A 58 5.93 4.52 -20.78
N VAL A 59 5.49 3.61 -19.93
CA VAL A 59 4.10 3.55 -19.46
C VAL A 59 3.97 4.49 -18.26
N PRO A 60 3.09 5.50 -18.31
CA PRO A 60 2.93 6.43 -17.20
C PRO A 60 2.18 5.77 -16.03
N GLY A 61 2.54 6.12 -14.81
CA GLY A 61 1.97 5.57 -13.58
C GLY A 61 0.45 5.77 -13.47
N TRP A 62 -0.08 6.88 -13.99
CA TRP A 62 -1.54 7.10 -14.05
C TRP A 62 -2.25 6.04 -14.90
N ALA A 63 -1.64 5.55 -16.00
CA ALA A 63 -2.25 4.53 -16.84
C ALA A 63 -2.32 3.19 -16.11
N LEU A 64 -1.27 2.84 -15.35
CA LEU A 64 -1.29 1.65 -14.50
C LEU A 64 -2.30 1.74 -13.36
N ARG A 65 -2.49 2.94 -12.80
CA ARG A 65 -3.54 3.21 -11.80
C ARG A 65 -4.94 3.04 -12.39
N LEU A 66 -5.19 3.55 -13.60
CA LEU A 66 -6.46 3.35 -14.31
C LEU A 66 -6.70 1.88 -14.66
N ALA A 67 -5.65 1.16 -15.08
CA ALA A 67 -5.74 -0.28 -15.29
C ALA A 67 -6.15 -0.99 -14.00
N GLY A 68 -5.49 -0.69 -12.87
CA GLY A 68 -5.87 -1.24 -11.57
C GLY A 68 -7.27 -0.86 -11.11
N LEU A 69 -7.71 0.37 -11.38
CA LEU A 69 -9.09 0.79 -11.15
C LEU A 69 -10.07 -0.05 -11.96
N GLY A 70 -9.77 -0.31 -13.24
CA GLY A 70 -10.57 -1.19 -14.09
C GLY A 70 -10.64 -2.61 -13.55
N LEU A 71 -9.51 -3.18 -13.12
CA LEU A 71 -9.45 -4.51 -12.50
C LEU A 71 -10.30 -4.57 -11.22
N GLY A 72 -10.19 -3.56 -10.35
CA GLY A 72 -10.94 -3.53 -9.10
C GLY A 72 -12.45 -3.32 -9.32
N THR A 73 -12.84 -2.52 -10.31
CA THR A 73 -14.24 -2.40 -10.71
C THR A 73 -14.77 -3.69 -11.31
N ALA A 74 -13.96 -4.41 -12.11
CA ALA A 74 -14.34 -5.72 -12.63
C ALA A 74 -14.58 -6.74 -11.50
N CYS A 75 -13.75 -6.77 -10.45
CA CYS A 75 -14.00 -7.60 -9.27
C CYS A 75 -15.36 -7.29 -8.62
N LEU A 76 -15.69 -6.01 -8.47
CA LEU A 76 -16.96 -5.56 -7.90
C LEU A 76 -18.16 -6.04 -8.71
N LEU A 77 -18.08 -5.93 -10.04
CA LEU A 77 -19.15 -6.35 -10.94
C LEU A 77 -19.33 -7.87 -10.94
N LEU A 78 -18.24 -8.65 -10.84
CA LEU A 78 -18.29 -10.10 -10.82
C LEU A 78 -18.95 -10.68 -9.55
N LEU A 79 -18.77 -10.01 -8.42
CA LEU A 79 -19.28 -10.49 -7.13
C LEU A 79 -20.64 -9.91 -6.76
N TRP A 80 -21.09 -8.88 -7.48
CA TRP A 80 -22.37 -8.19 -7.23
C TRP A 80 -22.73 -8.07 -5.73
N PRO A 81 -21.84 -7.47 -4.91
CA PRO A 81 -22.00 -7.52 -3.47
C PRO A 81 -23.23 -6.71 -3.03
N ALA A 82 -23.77 -7.04 -1.84
CA ALA A 82 -24.81 -6.24 -1.21
C ALA A 82 -24.40 -4.76 -1.13
N LEU A 83 -25.38 -3.84 -1.20
CA LEU A 83 -25.14 -2.39 -1.28
C LEU A 83 -24.12 -1.85 -0.26
N PRO A 84 -24.11 -2.25 1.03
CA PRO A 84 -23.10 -1.78 1.98
C PRO A 84 -21.67 -2.22 1.63
N LEU A 85 -21.50 -3.47 1.18
CA LEU A 85 -20.20 -4.01 0.74
C LEU A 85 -19.74 -3.35 -0.56
N LEU A 86 -20.67 -3.03 -1.47
CA LEU A 86 -20.39 -2.27 -2.69
C LEU A 86 -19.78 -0.90 -2.35
N VAL A 87 -20.44 -0.13 -1.48
CA VAL A 87 -19.99 1.21 -1.08
C VAL A 87 -18.62 1.17 -0.40
N LEU A 88 -18.43 0.23 0.54
CA LEU A 88 -17.17 0.08 1.26
C LEU A 88 -16.02 -0.32 0.31
N THR A 89 -16.28 -1.25 -0.61
CA THR A 89 -15.28 -1.72 -1.56
C THR A 89 -14.94 -0.65 -2.60
N ALA A 90 -15.92 0.13 -3.06
CA ALA A 90 -15.69 1.29 -3.92
C ALA A 90 -14.86 2.37 -3.22
N ALA A 91 -15.13 2.65 -1.95
CA ALA A 91 -14.32 3.58 -1.15
C ALA A 91 -12.87 3.10 -0.99
N MET A 92 -12.66 1.81 -0.74
CA MET A 92 -11.31 1.23 -0.68
C MET A 92 -10.59 1.27 -2.03
N LEU A 93 -11.32 1.08 -3.13
CA LEU A 93 -10.76 1.18 -4.48
C LEU A 93 -10.34 2.62 -4.83
N LEU A 94 -11.13 3.62 -4.40
CA LEU A 94 -10.75 5.03 -4.52
C LEU A 94 -9.51 5.36 -3.67
N LEU A 95 -9.46 4.86 -2.43
CA LEU A 95 -8.29 5.03 -1.58
C LEU A 95 -7.04 4.38 -2.21
N TRP A 96 -7.21 3.19 -2.79
CA TRP A 96 -6.17 2.49 -3.53
C TRP A 96 -5.68 3.32 -4.73
N LEU A 97 -6.60 3.91 -5.50
CA LEU A 97 -6.26 4.75 -6.65
C LEU A 97 -5.34 5.93 -6.25
N LEU A 98 -5.59 6.53 -5.09
CA LEU A 98 -4.79 7.63 -4.55
C LEU A 98 -3.45 7.14 -3.99
N ARG A 99 -3.46 6.05 -3.24
CA ARG A 99 -2.31 5.49 -2.53
C ARG A 99 -2.26 3.96 -2.72
N PRO A 100 -1.70 3.48 -3.83
CA PRO A 100 -1.76 2.07 -4.21
C PRO A 100 -0.77 1.24 -3.39
N GLY A 101 -1.11 0.89 -2.14
CA GLY A 101 -0.26 0.07 -1.29
C GLY A 101 -0.67 0.07 0.18
N GLY A 102 0.04 -0.72 0.98
CA GLY A 102 -0.18 -0.81 2.43
C GLY A 102 -1.56 -1.31 2.80
N VAL A 103 -2.22 -0.62 3.74
CA VAL A 103 -3.50 -1.05 4.30
C VAL A 103 -4.64 -1.02 3.27
N ALA A 104 -4.61 -0.10 2.30
CA ALA A 104 -5.71 0.05 1.33
C ALA A 104 -5.90 -1.20 0.46
N VAL A 105 -4.80 -1.75 -0.08
CA VAL A 105 -4.86 -2.97 -0.88
C VAL A 105 -5.19 -4.20 -0.03
N ALA A 106 -4.69 -4.27 1.21
CA ALA A 106 -5.01 -5.36 2.13
C ALA A 106 -6.50 -5.38 2.49
N ALA A 107 -7.07 -4.22 2.83
CA ALA A 107 -8.48 -4.05 3.14
C ALA A 107 -9.36 -4.38 1.92
N TYR A 108 -9.00 -3.86 0.74
CA TYR A 108 -9.70 -4.19 -0.51
C TYR A 108 -9.68 -5.70 -0.80
N THR A 109 -8.51 -6.35 -0.65
CA THR A 109 -8.37 -7.79 -0.86
C THR A 109 -9.22 -8.60 0.12
N ALA A 110 -9.25 -8.20 1.39
CA ALA A 110 -10.11 -8.83 2.39
C ALA A 110 -11.60 -8.70 2.05
N LEU A 111 -12.05 -7.52 1.59
CA LEU A 111 -13.43 -7.31 1.18
C LEU A 111 -13.82 -8.16 -0.04
N ILE A 112 -12.95 -8.28 -1.03
CA ILE A 112 -13.16 -9.18 -2.17
C ILE A 112 -13.20 -10.65 -1.70
N GLY A 113 -12.31 -11.05 -0.79
CA GLY A 113 -12.32 -12.40 -0.21
C GLY A 113 -13.64 -12.71 0.52
N ILE A 114 -14.13 -11.77 1.34
CA ILE A 114 -15.45 -11.89 1.98
C ILE A 114 -16.55 -11.98 0.91
N GLY A 115 -16.49 -11.11 -0.11
CA GLY A 115 -17.45 -11.09 -1.22
C GLY A 115 -17.53 -12.40 -2.00
N VAL A 116 -16.41 -13.13 -2.15
CA VAL A 116 -16.37 -14.48 -2.74
C VAL A 116 -16.99 -15.50 -1.79
N LEU A 117 -16.64 -15.46 -0.50
CA LEU A 117 -17.11 -16.45 0.49
C LEU A 117 -18.61 -16.39 0.75
N VAL A 118 -19.24 -15.23 0.59
CA VAL A 118 -20.68 -15.06 0.77
C VAL A 118 -21.49 -15.39 -0.50
N GLN A 119 -20.83 -15.72 -1.62
CA GLN A 119 -21.54 -16.18 -2.81
C GLN A 119 -22.21 -17.53 -2.57
N PRO A 120 -23.35 -17.82 -3.22
CA PRO A 120 -23.98 -19.13 -3.16
C PRO A 120 -23.08 -20.28 -3.64
N ASP A 121 -22.26 -20.01 -4.66
CA ASP A 121 -21.19 -20.91 -5.12
C ASP A 121 -19.86 -20.12 -5.17
N PRO A 122 -19.05 -20.15 -4.09
CA PRO A 122 -17.74 -19.49 -4.05
C PRO A 122 -16.77 -20.00 -5.12
N TRP A 123 -17.03 -21.20 -5.64
CA TRP A 123 -16.21 -21.86 -6.65
C TRP A 123 -16.69 -21.58 -8.06
N ALA A 124 -17.73 -20.77 -8.26
CA ALA A 124 -18.18 -20.36 -9.58
C ALA A 124 -17.05 -19.69 -10.38
N PRO A 125 -17.07 -19.73 -11.72
CA PRO A 125 -16.05 -19.08 -12.55
C PRO A 125 -15.80 -17.61 -12.18
N ALA A 126 -16.85 -16.89 -11.76
CA ALA A 126 -16.75 -15.51 -11.28
C ALA A 126 -15.82 -15.36 -10.06
N GLY A 127 -15.87 -16.29 -9.10
CA GLY A 127 -15.01 -16.29 -7.92
C GLY A 127 -13.54 -16.51 -8.29
N PHE A 128 -13.26 -17.43 -9.21
CA PHE A 128 -11.90 -17.67 -9.73
C PHE A 128 -11.34 -16.43 -10.45
N VAL A 129 -12.15 -15.79 -11.31
CA VAL A 129 -11.76 -14.57 -12.03
C VAL A 129 -11.56 -13.41 -11.05
N ALA A 130 -12.49 -13.17 -10.11
CA ALA A 130 -12.34 -12.14 -9.09
C ALA A 130 -11.06 -12.34 -8.24
N THR A 131 -10.75 -13.60 -7.91
CA THR A 131 -9.51 -13.95 -7.19
C THR A 131 -8.27 -13.65 -8.05
N ALA A 132 -8.27 -13.98 -9.35
CA ALA A 132 -7.15 -13.65 -10.23
C ALA A 132 -6.94 -12.14 -10.35
N LEU A 133 -8.03 -11.38 -10.55
CA LEU A 133 -8.00 -9.93 -10.68
C LEU A 133 -7.48 -9.25 -9.40
N VAL A 134 -7.90 -9.70 -8.21
CA VAL A 134 -7.41 -9.12 -6.96
C VAL A 134 -5.92 -9.40 -6.73
N HIS A 135 -5.43 -10.58 -7.11
CA HIS A 135 -3.99 -10.86 -7.05
C HIS A 135 -3.18 -9.98 -8.02
N LEU A 136 -3.74 -9.68 -9.20
CA LEU A 136 -3.10 -8.77 -10.15
C LEU A 136 -3.04 -7.35 -9.56
N LEU A 137 -4.13 -6.91 -8.93
CA LEU A 137 -4.21 -5.63 -8.24
C LEU A 137 -3.18 -5.54 -7.10
N VAL A 138 -3.01 -6.61 -6.31
CA VAL A 138 -1.97 -6.69 -5.27
C VAL A 138 -0.57 -6.55 -5.88
N ALA A 139 -0.28 -7.29 -6.95
CA ALA A 139 1.01 -7.18 -7.64
C ALA A 139 1.26 -5.76 -8.17
N LEU A 140 0.26 -5.12 -8.78
CA LEU A 140 0.33 -3.72 -9.21
C LEU A 140 0.54 -2.76 -8.04
N SER A 141 -0.07 -3.04 -6.89
CA SER A 141 0.12 -2.22 -5.67
C SER A 141 1.55 -2.26 -5.16
N CYS A 142 2.18 -3.42 -5.19
CA CYS A 142 3.59 -3.55 -4.83
C CYS A 142 4.50 -2.72 -5.74
N LEU A 143 4.15 -2.62 -7.04
CA LEU A 143 4.89 -1.80 -8.00
C LEU A 143 4.61 -0.30 -7.84
N LEU A 144 3.36 0.08 -7.56
CA LEU A 144 2.91 1.47 -7.55
C LEU A 144 3.01 2.14 -6.17
N GLY A 145 3.16 1.39 -5.07
CA GLY A 145 3.03 1.93 -3.71
C GLY A 145 4.06 2.98 -3.30
N SER A 146 5.24 2.95 -3.91
CA SER A 146 6.26 3.99 -3.75
C SER A 146 6.32 4.96 -4.94
N ALA A 147 5.50 4.77 -5.97
CA ALA A 147 5.56 5.51 -7.21
C ALA A 147 4.54 6.67 -7.24
N GLY A 148 5.03 7.87 -7.57
CA GLY A 148 4.18 9.03 -7.85
C GLY A 148 3.33 8.84 -9.11
N TRP A 149 2.31 9.67 -9.28
CA TRP A 149 1.42 9.65 -10.45
C TRP A 149 2.15 9.83 -11.79
N SER A 150 3.25 10.59 -11.78
CA SER A 150 4.09 10.88 -12.94
C SER A 150 5.24 9.88 -13.16
N ALA A 151 5.33 8.83 -12.34
CA ALA A 151 6.35 7.80 -12.52
C ALA A 151 6.23 7.15 -13.91
N ARG A 152 7.36 6.78 -14.49
CA ARG A 152 7.43 6.13 -15.80
C ARG A 152 8.00 4.73 -15.63
N PHE A 153 7.31 3.75 -16.20
CA PHE A 153 7.68 2.35 -16.13
C PHE A 153 8.05 1.85 -17.52
N GLU A 154 9.16 1.13 -17.64
CA GLU A 154 9.54 0.54 -18.92
C GLU A 154 8.63 -0.66 -19.24
N ALA A 155 7.94 -0.62 -20.38
CA ALA A 155 7.06 -1.70 -20.79
C ALA A 155 7.79 -3.05 -20.93
N SER A 156 9.05 -3.01 -21.36
CA SER A 156 9.94 -4.18 -21.49
C SER A 156 10.18 -4.88 -20.15
N THR A 157 10.14 -4.15 -19.02
CA THR A 157 10.30 -4.68 -17.67
C THR A 157 8.99 -5.22 -17.12
N LEU A 158 7.86 -4.61 -17.48
CA LEU A 158 6.53 -5.08 -17.07
C LEU A 158 6.14 -6.41 -17.71
N ARG A 159 6.46 -6.61 -18.99
CA ARG A 159 6.11 -7.82 -19.75
C ARG A 159 6.59 -9.13 -19.11
N PRO A 160 7.88 -9.34 -18.78
CA PRO A 160 8.33 -10.58 -18.17
C PRO A 160 7.75 -10.80 -16.78
N LEU A 161 7.52 -9.72 -16.02
CA LEU A 161 6.84 -9.82 -14.71
C LEU A 161 5.39 -10.29 -14.87
N LEU A 162 4.66 -9.71 -15.83
CA LEU A 162 3.29 -10.11 -16.14
C LEU A 162 3.21 -11.57 -16.62
N LEU A 163 4.14 -12.00 -17.48
CA LEU A 163 4.19 -13.39 -17.93
C LEU A 163 4.45 -14.37 -16.79
N ARG A 164 5.41 -14.06 -15.90
CA ARG A 164 5.68 -14.89 -14.71
C ARG A 164 4.46 -14.95 -13.80
N TRP A 165 3.80 -13.81 -13.58
CA TRP A 165 2.56 -13.75 -12.81
C TRP A 165 1.46 -14.60 -13.44
N LEU A 166 1.26 -14.50 -14.76
CA LEU A 166 0.26 -15.28 -15.50
C LEU A 166 0.50 -16.78 -15.37
N VAL A 167 1.74 -17.26 -15.49
CA VAL A 167 2.08 -18.68 -15.34
C VAL A 167 1.78 -19.18 -13.92
N ILE A 168 2.18 -18.41 -12.90
CA ILE A 168 1.92 -18.76 -11.49
C ILE A 168 0.42 -18.80 -11.24
N GLN A 169 -0.32 -17.79 -11.71
CA GLN A 169 -1.77 -17.72 -11.53
C GLN A 169 -2.49 -18.83 -12.28
N ALA A 170 -2.09 -19.15 -13.52
CA ALA A 170 -2.65 -20.27 -14.25
C ALA A 170 -2.49 -21.58 -13.46
N GLY A 171 -1.32 -21.79 -12.84
CA GLY A 171 -1.09 -22.92 -11.93
C GLY A 171 -2.02 -22.91 -10.73
N VAL A 172 -2.10 -21.78 -10.00
CA VAL A 172 -2.98 -21.62 -8.82
C VAL A 172 -4.45 -21.87 -9.18
N GLN A 173 -4.91 -21.34 -10.31
CA GLN A 173 -6.28 -21.50 -10.79
C GLN A 173 -6.55 -22.94 -11.21
N ALA A 174 -5.61 -23.61 -11.89
CA ALA A 174 -5.72 -25.03 -12.22
C ALA A 174 -5.80 -25.92 -10.96
N PHE A 175 -5.00 -25.63 -9.94
CA PHE A 175 -5.10 -26.31 -8.64
C PHE A 175 -6.44 -26.05 -7.95
N GLY A 176 -6.95 -24.82 -8.01
CA GLY A 176 -8.27 -24.48 -7.49
C GLY A 176 -9.41 -25.23 -8.20
N LEU A 177 -9.34 -25.34 -9.53
CA LEU A 177 -10.29 -26.12 -10.33
C LEU A 177 -10.20 -27.62 -10.03
N LEU A 178 -8.99 -28.15 -9.88
CA LEU A 178 -8.77 -29.53 -9.47
C LEU A 178 -9.36 -29.80 -8.08
N GLY A 179 -9.15 -28.87 -7.13
CA GLY A 179 -9.75 -28.93 -5.80
C GLY A 179 -11.28 -28.92 -5.85
N ARG A 180 -11.89 -28.06 -6.69
CA ARG A 180 -13.34 -28.05 -6.94
C ARG A 180 -13.81 -29.41 -7.47
N TRP A 181 -13.12 -29.95 -8.47
CA TRP A 181 -13.46 -31.24 -9.07
C TRP A 181 -13.39 -32.39 -8.07
N ILE A 182 -12.33 -32.46 -7.26
CA ILE A 182 -12.22 -33.45 -6.17
C ILE A 182 -13.37 -33.27 -5.16
N GLY A 183 -13.73 -32.02 -4.86
CA GLY A 183 -14.89 -31.69 -4.01
C GLY A 183 -16.22 -32.25 -4.55
N THR A 184 -16.41 -32.30 -5.87
CA THR A 184 -17.62 -32.90 -6.47
C THR A 184 -17.70 -34.41 -6.32
N LEU A 185 -16.58 -35.10 -6.07
CA LEU A 185 -16.57 -36.54 -5.82
C LEU A 185 -17.16 -36.91 -4.46
N GLN A 186 -17.60 -35.94 -3.65
CA GLN A 186 -18.12 -36.12 -2.29
C GLN A 186 -17.22 -37.01 -1.42
N LEU A 187 -15.91 -37.02 -1.70
CA LEU A 187 -14.92 -37.64 -0.84
C LEU A 187 -14.89 -36.82 0.44
N ALA A 188 -15.77 -37.18 1.37
CA ALA A 188 -15.88 -36.58 2.70
C ALA A 188 -14.63 -36.95 3.49
N LEU A 189 -13.52 -36.29 3.17
CA LEU A 189 -12.30 -36.31 3.93
C LEU A 189 -12.31 -35.05 4.81
N PRO A 190 -12.89 -35.10 6.02
CA PRO A 190 -12.91 -33.95 6.93
C PRO A 190 -11.51 -33.45 7.28
N ALA A 191 -10.47 -34.26 7.04
CA ALA A 191 -9.07 -33.91 7.19
C ALA A 191 -8.52 -32.99 6.07
N LEU A 192 -9.20 -32.85 4.93
CA LEU A 192 -8.66 -32.15 3.75
C LEU A 192 -8.48 -30.63 3.98
N PRO A 193 -9.43 -29.90 4.60
CA PRO A 193 -9.23 -28.50 5.00
C PRO A 193 -8.11 -28.35 6.05
N LEU A 194 -8.00 -29.30 6.98
CA LEU A 194 -6.95 -29.30 8.01
C LEU A 194 -5.57 -29.52 7.39
N LEU A 195 -5.44 -30.45 6.45
CA LEU A 195 -4.22 -30.69 5.69
C LEU A 195 -3.84 -29.46 4.85
N ALA A 196 -4.80 -28.86 4.13
CA ALA A 196 -4.56 -27.65 3.35
C ALA A 196 -4.08 -26.49 4.25
N GLY A 197 -4.71 -26.30 5.41
CA GLY A 197 -4.31 -25.32 6.41
C GLY A 197 -2.91 -25.60 6.97
N ALA A 198 -2.61 -26.85 7.33
CA ALA A 198 -1.30 -27.26 7.84
C ALA A 198 -0.19 -27.05 6.80
N VAL A 199 -0.45 -27.36 5.52
CA VAL A 199 0.47 -27.09 4.41
C VAL A 199 0.70 -25.59 4.24
N LEU A 200 -0.35 -24.77 4.29
CA LEU A 200 -0.24 -23.30 4.23
C LEU A 200 0.59 -22.73 5.38
N VAL A 201 0.34 -23.18 6.61
CA VAL A 201 1.12 -22.76 7.80
C VAL A 201 2.57 -23.21 7.68
N GLY A 202 2.81 -24.47 7.30
CA GLY A 202 4.17 -25.00 7.09
C GLY A 202 4.92 -24.22 6.01
N PHE A 203 4.26 -23.89 4.90
CA PHE A 203 4.82 -23.08 3.84
C PHE A 203 5.13 -21.66 4.31
N ALA A 204 4.22 -21.03 5.07
CA ALA A 204 4.45 -19.71 5.65
C ALA A 204 5.64 -19.70 6.62
N VAL A 205 5.71 -20.67 7.54
CA VAL A 205 6.82 -20.82 8.51
C VAL A 205 8.15 -21.06 7.80
N TRP A 206 8.16 -21.81 6.70
CA TRP A 206 9.37 -22.07 5.92
C TRP A 206 9.81 -20.87 5.06
N LEU A 207 8.85 -20.16 4.48
CA LEU A 207 9.10 -19.06 3.55
C LEU A 207 9.47 -17.76 4.28
N PHE A 208 8.82 -17.48 5.41
CA PHE A 208 8.97 -16.23 6.15
C PHE A 208 10.43 -15.93 6.54
N PRO A 209 11.23 -16.89 7.08
CA PRO A 209 12.64 -16.66 7.40
C PRO A 209 13.50 -16.38 6.16
N ARG A 210 13.16 -16.97 5.01
CA ARG A 210 13.92 -16.80 3.76
C ARG A 210 13.70 -15.45 3.10
N ILE A 211 12.51 -14.89 3.29
CA ILE A 211 12.19 -13.52 2.86
C ILE A 211 12.77 -12.52 3.85
N ALA A 212 12.64 -12.78 5.16
CA ALA A 212 13.14 -11.89 6.21
C ALA A 212 14.68 -11.85 6.28
N GLY A 213 15.36 -12.97 6.08
CA GLY A 213 16.82 -13.09 6.15
C GLY A 213 17.59 -12.50 4.97
N ARG A 214 16.91 -11.99 3.93
CA ARG A 214 17.55 -11.40 2.75
C ARG A 214 17.85 -9.90 2.88
N GLN A 215 17.67 -9.32 4.07
CA GLN A 215 17.92 -7.90 4.34
C GLN A 215 19.34 -7.58 4.82
N ASP A 216 20.23 -8.58 4.97
CA ASP A 216 21.63 -8.33 5.24
C ASP A 216 22.33 -7.88 3.95
N GLY A 217 22.32 -6.57 3.71
CA GLY A 217 23.03 -5.94 2.60
C GLY A 217 24.53 -6.28 2.60
N PRO A 218 25.21 -6.14 1.46
CA PRO A 218 26.64 -6.46 1.34
C PRO A 218 27.41 -5.67 2.40
N ARG A 219 28.04 -6.38 3.33
CA ARG A 219 29.03 -5.80 4.24
C ARG A 219 30.11 -5.18 3.36
N ARG A 220 30.15 -3.84 3.32
CA ARG A 220 31.23 -3.11 2.69
C ARG A 220 32.51 -3.53 3.40
N SER A 221 33.34 -4.27 2.68
CA SER A 221 34.76 -4.45 2.98
C SER A 221 35.54 -3.41 2.19
#